data_AF-B3PDZ6-F1
#
_entry.id   AF-B3PDZ6-F1
#
_cell.length_a   1.000
_cell.length_b   1.000
_cell.length_c   1.000
_cell.angle_alpha   90.00
_cell.angle_beta   90.00
_cell.angle_gamma   90.00
#
_symmetry.space_group_name_H-M   'P 1'
#
loop_
_entity.id
_entity.type
_entity.pdbx_description
1 polymer ?
#
loop_
_entity_poly.entity_id
_entity_poly.type
_entity_poly.pdbx_seq_one_letter_code
_entity_poly.pdbx_strand_id
1 'polypeptide(L)'
;MFNKYLITLLALTFSAASWSQPIDFSGNDLMYSSGLPNNAPAPSLPIVERSLLVTYLGNPNNARHAAGLGAIHYQKFLLKRKQKNRGDTIRHGIIATYFFERSIKLDKSSKLFVGIPLADISLYLKQQLPASSKPTYHQDVAHDFFIEAFNYHEENRYIAVDLLLQDLANNPHNTLTSAYLTASNIWLGGEAGYDDPSILYHFVLSSYFSVRTVAMARKMEELWKKNPNKYSRFRLAPILGGWTVPARRWLAKLHGDTGAVNALDEEHRHWLALNRVFHSASVGLMLFPENENFLEAFNAWDAGNIHCQEIPDMNACQSLAKFSFNNIAFFGGQVDFFIKAGMFDYAQYFLSTWKHVPPFAYNDWDLGRTLWEHREQNMFAMHELFNNDNPNDDPVHMLLKRHKWGPDTITCQLCHQAQSRVWTEEQKSIVYYPHESVATINNWPLQTTTWIGSLSKSK
;
A
#
# COMPACT_ATOMS: atom_id res chain seq x y z
N MET A 1 -32.39 -15.17 -17.99
CA MET A 1 -31.59 -16.32 -17.52
C MET A 1 -30.56 -15.97 -16.45
N PHE A 2 -29.87 -14.81 -16.51
CA PHE A 2 -28.81 -14.41 -15.55
C PHE A 2 -29.25 -14.31 -14.07
N ASN A 3 -30.50 -13.93 -13.80
CA ASN A 3 -31.01 -13.79 -12.42
C ASN A 3 -31.11 -15.13 -11.67
N LYS A 4 -31.25 -16.27 -12.37
CA LYS A 4 -31.32 -17.59 -11.73
C LYS A 4 -29.96 -18.06 -11.22
N TYR A 5 -28.87 -17.82 -11.95
CA TYR A 5 -27.53 -18.26 -11.57
C TYR A 5 -26.98 -17.49 -10.35
N LEU A 6 -27.29 -16.21 -10.22
CA LEU A 6 -26.91 -15.40 -9.05
C LEU A 6 -27.65 -15.87 -7.78
N ILE A 7 -28.94 -16.20 -7.91
CA ILE A 7 -29.74 -16.75 -6.80
C ILE A 7 -29.21 -18.13 -6.40
N THR A 8 -28.81 -18.99 -7.35
CA THR A 8 -28.22 -20.30 -7.03
C THR A 8 -26.84 -20.18 -6.38
N LEU A 9 -25.99 -19.23 -6.82
CA LEU A 9 -24.67 -19.00 -6.23
C LEU A 9 -24.79 -18.44 -4.79
N LEU A 10 -25.68 -17.47 -4.58
CA LEU A 10 -25.97 -16.91 -3.25
C LEU A 10 -26.61 -17.96 -2.33
N ALA A 11 -27.55 -18.76 -2.81
CA ALA A 11 -28.19 -19.83 -2.04
C ALA A 11 -27.19 -20.93 -1.60
N LEU A 12 -26.14 -21.19 -2.38
CA LEU A 12 -25.08 -22.13 -2.02
C LEU A 12 -24.02 -21.54 -1.07
N THR A 13 -23.88 -20.21 -1.01
CA THR A 13 -22.98 -19.55 -0.03
C THR A 13 -23.60 -19.41 1.35
N PHE A 14 -24.93 -19.27 1.46
CA PHE A 14 -25.61 -19.08 2.75
C PHE A 14 -25.87 -20.37 3.55
N SER A 15 -25.71 -21.55 2.95
CA SER A 15 -25.98 -22.84 3.62
C SER A 15 -24.81 -23.45 4.40
N ALA A 16 -23.65 -22.76 4.48
CA ALA A 16 -22.43 -23.29 5.11
C ALA A 16 -21.75 -22.36 6.12
N ALA A 17 -22.39 -21.25 6.52
CA ALA A 17 -21.83 -20.33 7.51
C ALA A 17 -21.93 -20.94 8.92
N SER A 18 -20.87 -21.64 9.36
CA SER A 18 -20.58 -21.77 10.79
C SER A 18 -20.00 -20.44 11.24
N TRP A 19 -20.70 -19.80 12.18
CA TRP A 19 -20.31 -18.53 12.76
C TRP A 19 -19.13 -18.80 13.70
N SER A 20 -17.90 -18.58 13.25
CA SER A 20 -16.77 -18.52 14.16
C SER A 20 -16.95 -17.31 15.07
N GLN A 21 -16.93 -17.55 16.38
CA GLN A 21 -16.98 -16.52 17.41
C GLN A 21 -15.89 -15.45 17.13
N PRO A 22 -16.19 -14.15 17.28
CA PRO A 22 -15.15 -13.13 17.21
C PRO A 22 -14.19 -13.34 18.38
N ILE A 23 -12.89 -13.35 18.09
CA ILE A 23 -11.87 -13.12 19.12
C ILE A 23 -12.10 -11.68 19.61
N ASP A 24 -12.51 -11.56 20.88
CA ASP A 24 -12.71 -10.29 21.56
C ASP A 24 -11.34 -9.72 21.96
N PHE A 25 -10.88 -8.73 21.22
CA PHE A 25 -9.76 -7.89 21.64
C PHE A 25 -10.33 -6.69 22.39
N SER A 26 -10.83 -6.93 23.59
CA SER A 26 -11.23 -5.88 24.51
C SER A 26 -9.99 -5.30 25.20
N GLY A 27 -9.68 -4.03 24.91
CA GLY A 27 -9.17 -3.10 25.93
C GLY A 27 -7.71 -2.63 25.87
N ASN A 28 -6.72 -3.47 25.53
CA ASN A 28 -5.30 -3.08 25.71
C ASN A 28 -4.48 -2.99 24.40
N ASP A 29 -4.73 -3.81 23.39
CA ASP A 29 -3.90 -3.85 22.16
C ASP A 29 -4.02 -2.60 21.27
N LEU A 30 -5.12 -1.86 21.39
CA LEU A 30 -5.30 -0.60 20.67
C LEU A 30 -4.55 0.56 21.33
N MET A 31 -4.15 0.42 22.61
CA MET A 31 -3.56 1.50 23.41
C MET A 31 -2.20 1.93 22.87
N TYR A 32 -1.43 1.00 22.27
CA TYR A 32 -0.09 1.24 21.72
C TYR A 32 -0.04 1.26 20.19
N SER A 33 -1.20 1.40 19.53
CA SER A 33 -1.31 1.45 18.07
C SER A 33 -1.18 2.88 17.52
N SER A 34 -0.78 3.04 16.26
CA SER A 34 -0.78 4.35 15.61
C SER A 34 -2.23 4.81 15.33
N GLY A 35 -2.80 5.62 16.20
CA GLY A 35 -4.03 6.36 15.92
C GLY A 35 -3.74 7.50 14.94
N LEU A 36 -4.07 7.31 13.66
CA LEU A 36 -4.10 8.39 12.67
C LEU A 36 -5.52 8.85 12.42
N PRO A 37 -5.76 10.16 12.29
CA PRO A 37 -7.09 10.66 11.97
C PRO A 37 -7.56 10.10 10.63
N ASN A 38 -8.78 9.56 10.65
CA ASN A 38 -9.54 9.20 9.48
C ASN A 38 -10.80 10.07 9.52
N ASN A 39 -10.70 11.31 9.03
CA ASN A 39 -11.81 12.25 9.06
C ASN A 39 -12.72 12.06 7.85
N ALA A 40 -12.31 11.26 6.86
CA ALA A 40 -13.16 10.86 5.77
C ALA A 40 -14.12 9.74 6.22
N PRO A 41 -15.44 9.87 5.99
CA PRO A 41 -16.35 8.75 6.21
C PRO A 41 -15.96 7.61 5.26
N ALA A 42 -15.66 6.44 5.81
CA ALA A 42 -15.37 5.26 5.02
C ALA A 42 -16.55 4.98 4.04
N PRO A 43 -16.28 4.60 2.79
CA PRO A 43 -17.33 4.27 1.84
C PRO A 43 -18.22 3.17 2.43
N SER A 44 -19.52 3.43 2.52
CA SER A 44 -20.44 2.45 3.09
C SER A 44 -20.57 1.24 2.17
N LEU A 45 -20.10 0.09 2.64
CA LEU A 45 -20.33 -1.18 1.96
C LEU A 45 -21.77 -1.65 2.24
N PRO A 46 -22.54 -2.05 1.20
CA PRO A 46 -23.80 -2.74 1.39
C PRO A 46 -23.66 -3.92 2.36
N ILE A 47 -24.65 -4.14 3.22
CA ILE A 47 -24.60 -5.14 4.31
C ILE A 47 -24.17 -6.51 3.81
N VAL A 48 -24.74 -6.99 2.69
CA VAL A 48 -24.42 -8.30 2.12
C VAL A 48 -22.95 -8.40 1.70
N GLU A 49 -22.43 -7.36 1.06
CA GLU A 49 -21.02 -7.30 0.64
C GLU A 49 -20.10 -7.24 1.86
N ARG A 50 -20.41 -6.40 2.86
CA ARG A 50 -19.65 -6.31 4.09
C ARG A 50 -19.59 -7.64 4.82
N SER A 51 -20.74 -8.31 5.00
CA SER A 51 -20.79 -9.61 5.69
C SER A 51 -19.99 -10.69 4.95
N LEU A 52 -20.10 -10.75 3.62
CA LEU A 52 -19.35 -11.73 2.83
C LEU A 52 -17.84 -11.43 2.86
N LEU A 53 -17.45 -10.15 2.83
CA LEU A 53 -16.06 -9.71 2.90
C LEU A 53 -15.44 -10.04 4.26
N VAL A 54 -16.15 -9.77 5.35
CA VAL A 54 -15.74 -10.15 6.72
C VAL A 54 -15.57 -11.67 6.84
N THR A 55 -16.51 -12.44 6.29
CA THR A 55 -16.44 -13.91 6.35
C THR A 55 -15.30 -14.45 5.47
N TYR A 56 -15.01 -13.81 4.33
CA TYR A 56 -13.83 -14.13 3.51
C TYR A 56 -12.53 -13.79 4.25
N LEU A 57 -12.44 -12.63 4.89
CA LEU A 57 -11.24 -12.22 5.63
C LEU A 57 -10.97 -13.12 6.85
N GLY A 58 -12.01 -13.68 7.48
CA GLY A 58 -11.86 -14.71 8.50
C GLY A 58 -11.44 -16.09 7.96
N ASN A 59 -11.62 -16.35 6.66
CA ASN A 59 -11.16 -17.58 6.00
C ASN A 59 -10.86 -17.34 4.50
N PRO A 60 -9.69 -16.77 4.17
CA PRO A 60 -9.35 -16.36 2.80
C PRO A 60 -9.11 -17.54 1.83
N ASN A 61 -9.14 -18.76 2.35
CA ASN A 61 -8.99 -20.01 1.60
C ASN A 61 -10.33 -20.63 1.18
N ASN A 62 -11.46 -19.96 1.45
CA ASN A 62 -12.77 -20.44 1.01
C ASN A 62 -13.07 -20.01 -0.45
N ALA A 63 -13.04 -20.98 -1.36
CA ALA A 63 -13.29 -20.77 -2.79
C ALA A 63 -14.69 -20.20 -3.10
N ARG A 64 -15.71 -20.53 -2.28
CA ARG A 64 -17.10 -20.06 -2.46
C ARG A 64 -17.26 -18.61 -2.03
N HIS A 65 -16.64 -18.21 -0.91
CA HIS A 65 -16.61 -16.81 -0.49
C HIS A 65 -15.93 -15.94 -1.54
N ALA A 66 -14.79 -16.40 -2.08
CA ALA A 66 -14.13 -15.73 -3.19
C ALA A 66 -15.06 -15.62 -4.42
N ALA A 67 -15.70 -16.71 -4.87
CA ALA A 67 -16.63 -16.67 -5.99
C ALA A 67 -17.80 -15.70 -5.76
N GLY A 68 -18.36 -15.67 -4.56
CA GLY A 68 -19.45 -14.76 -4.18
C GLY A 68 -19.05 -13.28 -4.24
N LEU A 69 -17.88 -12.93 -3.70
CA LEU A 69 -17.36 -11.56 -3.79
C LEU A 69 -17.07 -11.17 -5.25
N GLY A 70 -16.49 -12.08 -6.02
CA GLY A 70 -16.29 -11.90 -7.46
C GLY A 70 -17.62 -11.63 -8.20
N ALA A 71 -18.69 -12.34 -7.86
CA ALA A 71 -20.01 -12.15 -8.45
C ALA A 71 -20.63 -10.79 -8.10
N ILE A 72 -20.51 -10.33 -6.85
CA ILE A 72 -20.96 -9.00 -6.42
C ILE A 72 -20.27 -7.92 -7.25
N HIS A 73 -18.94 -7.98 -7.37
CA HIS A 73 -18.19 -6.99 -8.13
C HIS A 73 -18.42 -7.11 -9.64
N TYR A 74 -18.65 -8.31 -10.17
CA TYR A 74 -19.03 -8.48 -11.57
C TYR A 74 -20.39 -7.86 -11.88
N GLN A 75 -21.37 -7.99 -10.98
CA GLN A 75 -22.65 -7.30 -11.13
C GLN A 75 -22.47 -5.78 -11.12
N LYS A 76 -21.67 -5.24 -10.19
CA LYS A 76 -21.34 -3.80 -10.17
C LYS A 76 -20.63 -3.37 -11.46
N PHE A 77 -19.68 -4.16 -11.95
CA PHE A 77 -19.00 -3.95 -13.24
C PHE A 77 -20.01 -3.81 -14.39
N LEU A 78 -20.96 -4.75 -14.52
CA LEU A 78 -21.99 -4.70 -15.57
C LEU A 78 -22.88 -3.46 -15.47
N LEU A 79 -23.29 -3.10 -14.25
CA LEU A 79 -24.11 -1.91 -14.00
C LEU A 79 -23.38 -0.61 -14.35
N LYS A 80 -22.13 -0.47 -13.90
CA LYS A 80 -21.30 0.72 -14.14
C LYS A 80 -20.91 0.85 -15.61
N ARG A 81 -20.66 -0.27 -16.29
CA ARG A 81 -20.42 -0.32 -17.73
C ARG A 81 -21.63 0.24 -18.50
N LYS A 82 -22.85 -0.14 -18.11
CA LYS A 82 -24.09 0.38 -18.71
C LYS A 82 -24.26 1.89 -18.48
N GLN A 83 -23.85 2.38 -17.30
CA GLN A 83 -23.87 3.80 -16.94
C GLN A 83 -22.75 4.63 -17.60
N LYS A 84 -21.89 4.01 -18.41
CA LYS A 84 -20.71 4.65 -19.03
C LYS A 84 -19.73 5.27 -18.01
N ASN A 85 -19.78 4.85 -16.74
CA ASN A 85 -18.81 5.25 -15.74
C ASN A 85 -17.57 4.35 -15.84
N ARG A 86 -16.63 4.73 -16.70
CA ARG A 86 -15.46 3.91 -17.07
C ARG A 86 -14.52 3.67 -15.88
N GLY A 87 -14.28 4.68 -15.04
CA GLY A 87 -13.44 4.53 -13.84
C GLY A 87 -13.95 3.47 -12.87
N ASP A 88 -15.23 3.53 -12.48
CA ASP A 88 -15.86 2.52 -11.61
C ASP A 88 -15.93 1.14 -12.26
N THR A 89 -16.16 1.11 -13.58
CA THR A 89 -16.17 -0.15 -14.33
C THR A 89 -14.81 -0.83 -14.24
N ILE A 90 -13.72 -0.09 -14.45
CA ILE A 90 -12.35 -0.61 -14.30
C ILE A 90 -12.11 -1.11 -12.87
N ARG A 91 -12.45 -0.30 -11.85
CA ARG A 91 -12.29 -0.64 -10.43
C ARG A 91 -12.94 -1.98 -10.08
N HIS A 92 -14.22 -2.14 -10.40
CA HIS A 92 -14.94 -3.37 -10.09
C HIS A 92 -14.53 -4.54 -10.97
N GLY A 93 -14.09 -4.30 -12.21
CA GLY A 93 -13.49 -5.34 -13.05
C GLY A 93 -12.23 -5.93 -12.42
N ILE A 94 -11.32 -5.07 -11.92
CA ILE A 94 -10.09 -5.53 -11.25
C ILE A 94 -10.43 -6.36 -10.00
N ILE A 95 -11.32 -5.86 -9.13
CA ILE A 95 -11.69 -6.57 -7.90
C ILE A 95 -12.40 -7.90 -8.21
N ALA A 96 -13.31 -7.93 -9.19
CA ALA A 96 -13.96 -9.17 -9.61
C ALA A 96 -12.97 -10.20 -10.16
N THR A 97 -12.01 -9.74 -10.98
CA THR A 97 -10.94 -10.59 -11.54
C THR A 97 -10.14 -11.23 -10.43
N TYR A 98 -9.73 -10.46 -9.42
CA TYR A 98 -8.98 -10.95 -8.26
C TYR A 98 -9.70 -12.12 -7.60
N PHE A 99 -10.97 -11.92 -7.24
CA PHE A 99 -11.75 -12.94 -6.54
C PHE A 99 -12.05 -14.19 -7.38
N PHE A 100 -12.32 -14.02 -8.68
CA PHE A 100 -12.52 -15.16 -9.57
C PHE A 100 -11.23 -15.96 -9.79
N GLU A 101 -10.08 -15.30 -9.95
CA GLU A 101 -8.79 -16.00 -10.02
C GLU A 101 -8.47 -16.72 -8.71
N ARG A 102 -8.74 -16.09 -7.55
CA ARG A 102 -8.58 -16.73 -6.25
C ARG A 102 -9.48 -17.94 -6.08
N SER A 103 -10.75 -17.84 -6.51
CA SER A 103 -11.69 -18.97 -6.49
C SER A 103 -11.18 -20.15 -7.32
N ILE A 104 -10.67 -19.92 -8.54
CA ILE A 104 -10.08 -20.97 -9.39
C ILE A 104 -8.80 -21.55 -8.78
N LYS A 105 -7.95 -20.72 -8.15
CA LYS A 105 -6.71 -21.17 -7.47
C LYS A 105 -7.03 -22.11 -6.32
N LEU A 106 -8.07 -21.79 -5.54
CA LEU A 106 -8.50 -22.57 -4.38
C LEU A 106 -9.27 -23.84 -4.77
N ASP A 107 -10.09 -23.77 -5.82
CA ASP A 107 -10.83 -24.91 -6.37
C ASP A 107 -10.92 -24.79 -7.90
N LYS A 108 -10.18 -25.67 -8.60
CA LYS A 108 -10.14 -25.71 -10.07
C LYS A 108 -11.53 -25.90 -10.70
N SER A 109 -12.47 -26.54 -10.00
CA SER A 109 -13.83 -26.77 -10.50
C SER A 109 -14.62 -25.46 -10.62
N SER A 110 -14.27 -24.43 -9.83
CA SER A 110 -14.87 -23.11 -9.88
C SER A 110 -14.79 -22.47 -11.27
N LYS A 111 -13.81 -22.86 -12.09
CA LYS A 111 -13.66 -22.41 -13.48
C LYS A 111 -14.93 -22.61 -14.32
N LEU A 112 -15.73 -23.64 -14.02
CA LEU A 112 -16.99 -23.91 -14.71
C LEU A 112 -18.02 -22.77 -14.53
N PHE A 113 -18.01 -22.11 -13.38
CA PHE A 113 -19.00 -21.10 -13.02
C PHE A 113 -18.48 -19.67 -13.15
N VAL A 114 -17.18 -19.45 -12.89
CA VAL A 114 -16.58 -18.10 -12.91
C VAL A 114 -15.81 -17.79 -14.20
N GLY A 115 -15.55 -18.79 -15.04
CA GLY A 115 -14.72 -18.63 -16.24
C GLY A 115 -15.29 -17.66 -17.28
N ILE A 116 -16.62 -17.67 -17.51
CA ILE A 116 -17.28 -16.77 -18.46
C ILE A 116 -17.23 -15.31 -17.96
N PRO A 117 -17.67 -14.98 -16.72
CA PRO A 117 -17.49 -13.64 -16.16
C PRO A 117 -16.05 -13.14 -16.21
N LEU A 118 -15.09 -13.99 -15.85
CA LEU A 118 -13.67 -13.65 -15.87
C LEU A 118 -13.18 -13.30 -17.28
N ALA A 119 -13.63 -14.03 -18.30
CA ALA A 119 -13.28 -13.77 -19.70
C ALA A 119 -13.85 -12.43 -20.22
N ASP A 120 -15.11 -12.09 -19.90
CA ASP A 120 -15.72 -10.80 -20.27
C ASP A 120 -14.97 -9.62 -19.63
N ILE A 121 -14.69 -9.71 -18.32
CA ILE A 121 -13.93 -8.68 -17.61
C ILE A 121 -12.53 -8.55 -18.20
N SER A 122 -11.83 -9.66 -18.43
CA SER A 122 -10.47 -9.66 -19.00
C SER A 122 -10.43 -9.01 -20.39
N LEU A 123 -11.42 -9.28 -21.23
CA LEU A 123 -11.55 -8.65 -22.54
C LEU A 123 -11.75 -7.14 -22.41
N TYR A 124 -12.66 -6.72 -21.52
CA TYR A 124 -12.91 -5.30 -21.27
C TYR A 124 -11.66 -4.58 -20.75
N LEU A 125 -11.01 -5.10 -19.72
CA LEU A 125 -9.79 -4.50 -19.15
C LEU A 125 -8.67 -4.44 -20.19
N LYS A 126 -8.49 -5.47 -21.03
CA LYS A 126 -7.50 -5.45 -22.12
C LYS A 126 -7.77 -4.35 -23.16
N GLN A 127 -9.04 -4.08 -23.44
CA GLN A 127 -9.45 -3.01 -24.36
C GLN A 127 -9.26 -1.61 -23.75
N GLN A 128 -9.60 -1.44 -22.47
CA GLN A 128 -9.52 -0.15 -21.80
C GLN A 128 -8.09 0.21 -21.34
N LEU A 129 -7.29 -0.79 -20.97
CA LEU A 129 -5.94 -0.64 -20.42
C LEU A 129 -4.91 -1.43 -21.25
N PRO A 130 -4.75 -1.17 -22.56
CA PRO A 130 -3.96 -2.02 -23.44
C PRO A 130 -2.46 -1.97 -23.09
N ALA A 131 -1.84 -3.12 -22.90
CA ALA A 131 -0.41 -3.24 -22.60
C ALA A 131 0.51 -2.85 -23.77
N SER A 132 0.01 -2.93 -25.01
CA SER A 132 0.77 -2.60 -26.23
C SER A 132 0.95 -1.09 -26.43
N SER A 133 0.11 -0.27 -25.81
CA SER A 133 0.15 1.19 -25.93
C SER A 133 1.49 1.79 -25.47
N LYS A 134 1.85 2.91 -26.08
CA LYS A 134 3.06 3.65 -25.69
C LYS A 134 2.76 4.46 -24.42
N PRO A 135 3.47 4.21 -23.31
CA PRO A 135 3.26 4.95 -22.07
C PRO A 135 3.67 6.42 -22.21
N THR A 136 2.98 7.27 -21.45
CA THR A 136 3.24 8.70 -21.31
C THR A 136 3.50 9.03 -19.85
N TYR A 137 4.01 10.25 -19.61
CA TYR A 137 4.25 10.79 -18.27
C TYR A 137 3.99 12.30 -18.31
N HIS A 138 2.89 12.70 -17.70
CA HIS A 138 2.48 14.11 -17.54
C HIS A 138 1.61 14.24 -16.29
N GLN A 139 1.56 15.46 -15.75
CA GLN A 139 0.78 15.82 -14.59
C GLN A 139 -0.53 16.47 -15.06
N ASP A 140 -1.63 16.14 -14.38
CA ASP A 140 -3.01 16.54 -14.70
C ASP A 140 -3.71 16.94 -13.40
N VAL A 141 -4.88 17.58 -13.50
CA VAL A 141 -5.66 18.08 -12.36
C VAL A 141 -5.94 17.01 -11.30
N ALA A 142 -6.17 15.75 -11.71
CA ALA A 142 -6.38 14.66 -10.76
C ALA A 142 -5.13 14.37 -9.90
N HIS A 143 -3.94 14.59 -10.44
CA HIS A 143 -2.68 14.43 -9.72
C HIS A 143 -2.46 15.56 -8.72
N ASP A 144 -2.79 16.79 -9.09
CA ASP A 144 -2.73 17.96 -8.19
C ASP A 144 -3.70 17.79 -7.03
N PHE A 145 -4.93 17.38 -7.32
CA PHE A 145 -5.94 17.11 -6.30
C PHE A 145 -5.49 16.01 -5.34
N PHE A 146 -4.85 14.94 -5.84
CA PHE A 146 -4.28 13.91 -4.97
C PHE A 146 -3.20 14.49 -4.04
N ILE A 147 -2.24 15.26 -4.56
CA ILE A 147 -1.18 15.87 -3.76
C ILE A 147 -1.78 16.79 -2.68
N GLU A 148 -2.81 17.55 -3.03
CA GLU A 148 -3.50 18.46 -2.12
C GLU A 148 -4.27 17.71 -1.02
N ALA A 149 -5.07 16.71 -1.41
CA ALA A 149 -5.82 15.86 -0.46
C ALA A 149 -4.88 15.11 0.48
N PHE A 150 -3.78 14.57 -0.05
CA PHE A 150 -2.82 13.81 0.74
C PHE A 150 -2.08 14.70 1.76
N ASN A 151 -1.75 15.94 1.41
CA ASN A 151 -1.00 16.83 2.29
C ASN A 151 -1.87 17.66 3.24
N TYR A 152 -3.06 18.09 2.81
CA TYR A 152 -3.82 19.15 3.51
C TYR A 152 -5.30 18.82 3.72
N HIS A 153 -5.91 18.01 2.86
CA HIS A 153 -7.35 17.73 2.90
C HIS A 153 -7.63 16.24 2.96
N GLU A 154 -7.28 15.63 4.10
CA GLU A 154 -7.42 14.20 4.35
C GLU A 154 -8.86 13.70 4.17
N GLU A 155 -9.86 14.54 4.47
CA GLU A 155 -11.27 14.29 4.25
C GLU A 155 -11.63 13.98 2.78
N ASN A 156 -10.79 14.44 1.83
CA ASN A 156 -10.99 14.26 0.39
C ASN A 156 -10.31 13.00 -0.17
N ARG A 157 -9.74 12.13 0.67
CA ARG A 157 -8.95 10.95 0.24
C ARG A 157 -9.66 10.06 -0.79
N TYR A 158 -10.96 9.79 -0.62
CA TYR A 158 -11.72 8.96 -1.56
C TYR A 158 -12.07 9.67 -2.87
N ILE A 159 -12.30 10.99 -2.81
CA ILE A 159 -12.54 11.81 -4.00
C ILE A 159 -11.29 11.83 -4.88
N ALA A 160 -10.10 11.93 -4.28
CA ALA A 160 -8.83 11.87 -5.01
C ALA A 160 -8.69 10.57 -5.81
N VAL A 161 -9.03 9.42 -5.22
CA VAL A 161 -9.01 8.12 -5.92
C VAL A 161 -10.01 8.07 -7.06
N ASP A 162 -11.21 8.58 -6.85
CA ASP A 162 -12.24 8.63 -7.89
C ASP A 162 -11.81 9.48 -9.09
N LEU A 163 -11.20 10.65 -8.84
CA LEU A 163 -10.64 11.51 -9.89
C LEU A 163 -9.49 10.83 -10.64
N LEU A 164 -8.58 10.16 -9.94
CA LEU A 164 -7.49 9.40 -10.57
C LEU A 164 -8.03 8.23 -11.41
N LEU A 165 -9.12 7.58 -11.01
CA LEU A 165 -9.77 6.52 -11.80
C LEU A 165 -10.45 7.07 -13.06
N GLN A 166 -11.03 8.26 -13.00
CA GLN A 166 -11.55 8.92 -14.20
C GLN A 166 -10.44 9.38 -15.14
N ASP A 167 -9.35 9.91 -14.58
CA ASP A 167 -8.17 10.23 -15.38
C ASP A 167 -7.61 8.98 -16.06
N LEU A 168 -7.48 7.85 -15.36
CA LEU A 168 -7.07 6.58 -15.97
C LEU A 168 -8.00 6.16 -17.11
N ALA A 169 -9.31 6.32 -16.96
CA ALA A 169 -10.25 5.98 -18.01
C ALA A 169 -10.07 6.84 -19.27
N ASN A 170 -9.70 8.11 -19.10
CA ASN A 170 -9.48 9.04 -20.21
C ASN A 170 -8.08 8.90 -20.81
N ASN A 171 -7.09 8.68 -19.96
CA ASN A 171 -5.66 8.65 -20.25
C ASN A 171 -5.02 7.32 -19.76
N PRO A 172 -5.42 6.15 -20.29
CA PRO A 172 -4.99 4.85 -19.77
C PRO A 172 -3.49 4.56 -19.93
N HIS A 173 -2.76 5.43 -20.60
CA HIS A 173 -1.33 5.31 -20.88
C HIS A 173 -0.48 6.23 -20.00
N ASN A 174 -1.08 7.08 -19.16
CA ASN A 174 -0.34 7.91 -18.24
C ASN A 174 0.20 7.07 -17.08
N THR A 175 1.52 6.93 -17.02
CA THR A 175 2.21 6.13 -16.00
C THR A 175 2.10 6.80 -14.63
N LEU A 176 2.02 8.14 -14.58
CA LEU A 176 1.87 8.88 -13.31
C LEU A 176 0.52 8.55 -12.65
N THR A 177 -0.56 8.48 -13.41
CA THR A 177 -1.90 8.11 -12.91
C THR A 177 -1.89 6.72 -12.28
N SER A 178 -1.24 5.74 -12.93
CA SER A 178 -1.14 4.38 -12.37
C SER A 178 -0.30 4.36 -11.09
N ALA A 179 0.77 5.16 -11.03
CA ALA A 179 1.59 5.30 -9.84
C ALA A 179 0.80 5.91 -8.68
N TYR A 180 0.03 6.97 -8.91
CA TYR A 180 -0.78 7.61 -7.88
C TYR A 180 -2.02 6.79 -7.50
N LEU A 181 -2.58 5.98 -8.40
CA LEU A 181 -3.58 4.98 -8.03
C LEU A 181 -2.98 3.88 -7.13
N THR A 182 -1.71 3.52 -7.36
CA THR A 182 -1.00 2.61 -6.46
C THR A 182 -0.83 3.24 -5.09
N ALA A 183 -0.24 4.44 -5.02
CA ALA A 183 0.04 5.15 -3.77
C ALA A 183 -1.22 5.48 -2.98
N SER A 184 -2.26 5.99 -3.64
CA SER A 184 -3.52 6.34 -2.98
C SER A 184 -4.24 5.12 -2.40
N ASN A 185 -4.22 3.97 -3.08
CA ASN A 185 -4.80 2.75 -2.50
C ASN A 185 -3.93 2.14 -1.39
N ILE A 186 -2.61 2.33 -1.40
CA ILE A 186 -1.78 1.99 -0.22
C ILE A 186 -2.15 2.88 0.96
N TRP A 187 -2.31 4.17 0.72
CA TRP A 187 -2.73 5.13 1.75
C TRP A 187 -4.10 4.76 2.35
N LEU A 188 -5.11 4.54 1.52
CA LEU A 188 -6.45 4.14 1.98
C LEU A 188 -6.44 2.81 2.73
N GLY A 189 -5.73 1.80 2.21
CA GLY A 189 -5.65 0.48 2.85
C GLY A 189 -4.84 0.49 4.15
N GLY A 190 -3.67 1.14 4.13
CA GLY A 190 -2.76 1.19 5.28
C GLY A 190 -3.31 1.99 6.46
N GLU A 191 -4.22 2.93 6.20
CA GLU A 191 -4.84 3.76 7.24
C GLU A 191 -6.32 3.43 7.48
N ALA A 192 -6.82 2.33 6.93
CA ALA A 192 -8.16 1.83 7.22
C ALA A 192 -8.40 1.64 8.73
N GLY A 193 -9.66 1.67 9.17
CA GLY A 193 -10.00 1.38 10.56
C GLY A 193 -9.66 -0.06 10.95
N TYR A 194 -9.46 -0.33 12.25
CA TYR A 194 -9.07 -1.66 12.73
C TYR A 194 -9.97 -2.79 12.20
N ASP A 195 -11.29 -2.59 12.19
CA ASP A 195 -12.27 -3.57 11.72
C ASP A 195 -12.88 -3.21 10.35
N ASP A 196 -12.22 -2.36 9.56
CA ASP A 196 -12.67 -1.99 8.23
C ASP A 196 -12.29 -3.07 7.20
N PRO A 197 -13.25 -3.84 6.68
CA PRO A 197 -12.94 -4.94 5.77
C PRO A 197 -12.58 -4.44 4.35
N SER A 198 -12.81 -3.16 4.03
CA SER A 198 -12.49 -2.58 2.72
C SER A 198 -10.99 -2.50 2.43
N ILE A 199 -10.14 -2.67 3.46
CA ILE A 199 -8.68 -2.80 3.36
C ILE A 199 -8.25 -3.76 2.24
N LEU A 200 -8.95 -4.89 2.08
CA LEU A 200 -8.66 -5.87 1.03
C LEU A 200 -8.83 -5.27 -0.37
N TYR A 201 -9.89 -4.50 -0.60
CA TYR A 201 -10.13 -3.90 -1.92
C TYR A 201 -9.05 -2.89 -2.29
N HIS A 202 -8.58 -2.12 -1.29
CA HIS A 202 -7.48 -1.18 -1.47
C HIS A 202 -6.18 -1.90 -1.82
N PHE A 203 -5.80 -2.97 -1.11
CA PHE A 203 -4.60 -3.72 -1.45
C PHE A 203 -4.69 -4.46 -2.79
N VAL A 204 -5.88 -4.94 -3.18
CA VAL A 204 -6.12 -5.52 -4.50
C VAL A 204 -5.88 -4.49 -5.62
N LEU A 205 -6.46 -3.29 -5.49
CA LEU A 205 -6.30 -2.21 -6.47
C LEU A 205 -4.85 -1.71 -6.52
N SER A 206 -4.25 -1.45 -5.35
CA SER A 206 -2.85 -1.06 -5.24
C SER A 206 -1.94 -2.07 -5.93
N SER A 207 -2.11 -3.36 -5.62
CA SER A 207 -1.30 -4.42 -6.21
C SER A 207 -1.44 -4.48 -7.74
N TYR A 208 -2.68 -4.39 -8.27
CA TYR A 208 -2.91 -4.32 -9.72
C TYR A 208 -2.19 -3.14 -10.38
N PHE A 209 -2.40 -1.93 -9.85
CA PHE A 209 -1.81 -0.73 -10.42
C PHE A 209 -0.29 -0.69 -10.25
N SER A 210 0.25 -1.32 -9.22
CA SER A 210 1.69 -1.38 -9.00
C SER A 210 2.40 -2.17 -10.10
N VAL A 211 1.90 -3.37 -10.42
CA VAL A 211 2.41 -4.24 -11.49
C VAL A 211 2.29 -3.55 -12.85
N ARG A 212 1.16 -2.88 -13.08
CA ARG A 212 0.96 -2.06 -14.27
C ARG A 212 1.98 -0.93 -14.37
N THR A 213 2.20 -0.20 -13.27
CA THR A 213 3.12 0.94 -13.21
C THR A 213 4.54 0.49 -13.52
N VAL A 214 5.02 -0.62 -12.94
CA VAL A 214 6.36 -1.17 -13.24
C VAL A 214 6.49 -1.51 -14.72
N ALA A 215 5.50 -2.20 -15.31
CA ALA A 215 5.54 -2.57 -16.72
C ALA A 215 5.59 -1.33 -17.65
N MET A 216 4.80 -0.29 -17.33
CA MET A 216 4.78 0.96 -18.10
C MET A 216 6.07 1.76 -17.92
N ALA A 217 6.56 1.88 -16.69
CA ALA A 217 7.80 2.56 -16.37
C ALA A 217 9.01 1.91 -17.06
N ARG A 218 9.09 0.57 -17.07
CA ARG A 218 10.12 -0.16 -17.83
C ARG A 218 10.11 0.24 -19.31
N LYS A 219 8.94 0.18 -19.94
CA LYS A 219 8.80 0.56 -21.35
C LYS A 219 9.14 2.04 -21.60
N MET A 220 8.82 2.94 -20.67
CA MET A 220 9.24 4.34 -20.74
C MET A 220 10.75 4.50 -20.70
N GLU A 221 11.42 3.87 -19.72
CA GLU A 221 12.87 3.94 -19.56
C GLU A 221 13.59 3.32 -20.78
N GLU A 222 13.10 2.22 -21.34
CA GLU A 222 13.64 1.62 -22.58
C GLU A 222 13.53 2.55 -23.79
N LEU A 223 12.37 3.22 -23.95
CA LEU A 223 12.17 4.19 -25.02
C LEU A 223 13.10 5.40 -24.84
N TRP A 224 13.17 5.93 -23.62
CA TRP A 224 14.08 7.03 -23.28
C TRP A 224 15.54 6.66 -23.56
N LYS A 225 16.01 5.49 -23.13
CA LYS A 225 17.39 5.00 -23.42
C LYS A 225 17.69 4.96 -24.92
N LYS A 226 16.72 4.57 -25.76
CA LYS A 226 16.88 4.51 -27.22
C LYS A 226 16.84 5.88 -27.89
N ASN A 227 16.02 6.81 -27.38
CA ASN A 227 15.90 8.16 -27.94
C ASN A 227 15.53 9.19 -26.85
N PRO A 228 16.53 9.71 -26.11
CA PRO A 228 16.29 10.61 -24.98
C PRO A 228 15.63 11.93 -25.36
N ASN A 229 15.85 12.41 -26.59
CA ASN A 229 15.31 13.68 -27.08
C ASN A 229 13.83 13.58 -27.49
N LYS A 230 13.29 12.37 -27.66
CA LYS A 230 11.92 12.13 -28.12
C LYS A 230 10.98 11.65 -27.01
N TYR A 231 11.52 11.06 -25.95
CA TYR A 231 10.74 10.41 -24.91
C TYR A 231 11.13 10.94 -23.55
N SER A 232 10.17 11.06 -22.64
CA SER A 232 10.43 11.46 -21.26
C SER A 232 10.88 10.26 -20.43
N ARG A 233 11.82 10.50 -19.50
CA ARG A 233 12.17 9.54 -18.45
C ARG A 233 11.07 9.48 -17.38
N PHE A 234 10.81 8.31 -16.82
CA PHE A 234 9.86 8.17 -15.72
C PHE A 234 10.54 8.54 -14.40
N ARG A 235 10.21 9.71 -13.86
CA ARG A 235 10.97 10.31 -12.74
C ARG A 235 10.79 9.60 -11.39
N LEU A 236 9.71 8.83 -11.22
CA LEU A 236 9.42 8.07 -9.99
C LEU A 236 9.96 6.64 -10.04
N ALA A 237 10.73 6.28 -11.07
CA ALA A 237 11.43 4.99 -11.17
C ALA A 237 12.21 4.60 -9.90
N PRO A 238 12.99 5.51 -9.27
CA PRO A 238 13.78 5.23 -8.07
C PRO A 238 13.02 4.74 -6.85
N ILE A 239 11.71 4.95 -6.81
CA ILE A 239 10.89 4.74 -5.62
C ILE A 239 9.82 3.65 -5.81
N LEU A 240 9.77 3.04 -7.01
CA LEU A 240 8.75 2.05 -7.36
C LEU A 240 8.72 0.86 -6.40
N GLY A 241 9.86 0.40 -5.90
CA GLY A 241 9.91 -0.73 -4.94
C GLY A 241 9.01 -0.54 -3.72
N GLY A 242 9.00 0.65 -3.12
CA GLY A 242 8.24 0.95 -1.92
C GLY A 242 6.73 1.06 -2.15
N TRP A 243 6.30 1.10 -3.42
CA TRP A 243 4.88 1.07 -3.79
C TRP A 243 4.44 -0.27 -4.37
N THR A 244 5.40 -1.07 -4.84
CA THR A 244 5.09 -2.26 -5.64
C THR A 244 5.17 -3.54 -4.83
N VAL A 245 6.00 -3.59 -3.80
CA VAL A 245 6.13 -4.78 -2.96
C VAL A 245 5.08 -4.84 -1.85
N PRO A 246 4.82 -3.76 -1.06
CA PRO A 246 4.03 -3.89 0.17
C PRO A 246 2.64 -4.48 -0.04
N ALA A 247 1.90 -4.02 -1.06
CA ALA A 247 0.55 -4.50 -1.32
C ALA A 247 0.50 -5.98 -1.75
N ARG A 248 1.44 -6.41 -2.60
CA ARG A 248 1.55 -7.81 -3.01
C ARG A 248 1.93 -8.70 -1.83
N ARG A 249 2.81 -8.22 -0.94
CA ARG A 249 3.23 -8.96 0.24
C ARG A 249 2.10 -9.09 1.25
N TRP A 250 1.34 -8.02 1.46
CA TRP A 250 0.15 -8.04 2.31
C TRP A 250 -0.85 -9.10 1.83
N LEU A 251 -1.15 -9.13 0.52
CA LEU A 251 -2.00 -10.16 -0.07
C LEU A 251 -1.43 -11.57 0.08
N ALA A 252 -0.12 -11.77 -0.15
CA ALA A 252 0.53 -13.06 0.02
C ALA A 252 0.44 -13.57 1.47
N LYS A 253 0.69 -12.69 2.45
CA LYS A 253 0.54 -12.98 3.88
C LYS A 253 -0.90 -13.31 4.27
N LEU A 254 -1.88 -12.52 3.80
CA LEU A 254 -3.30 -12.81 4.02
C LEU A 254 -3.66 -14.22 3.54
N HIS A 255 -3.02 -14.69 2.46
CA HIS A 255 -3.26 -16.01 1.89
C HIS A 255 -2.44 -17.14 2.50
N GLY A 256 -1.50 -16.85 3.40
CA GLY A 256 -0.53 -17.84 3.89
C GLY A 256 0.42 -18.38 2.82
N ASP A 257 0.68 -17.62 1.74
CA ASP A 257 1.57 -18.03 0.64
C ASP A 257 3.03 -17.68 0.98
N THR A 258 3.66 -18.47 1.85
CA THR A 258 5.04 -18.23 2.35
C THR A 258 6.07 -18.14 1.22
N GLY A 259 5.93 -18.94 0.16
CA GLY A 259 6.80 -18.87 -1.01
C GLY A 259 6.69 -17.51 -1.73
N ALA A 260 5.49 -16.97 -1.88
CA ALA A 260 5.30 -15.64 -2.45
C ALA A 260 5.83 -14.52 -1.54
N VAL A 261 5.68 -14.66 -0.21
CA VAL A 261 6.25 -13.72 0.77
C VAL A 261 7.77 -13.66 0.64
N ASN A 262 8.45 -14.80 0.70
CA ASN A 262 9.91 -14.86 0.57
C ASN A 262 10.40 -14.27 -0.76
N ALA A 263 9.71 -14.57 -1.86
CA ALA A 263 10.07 -14.04 -3.18
C ALA A 263 9.84 -12.53 -3.30
N LEU A 264 8.92 -11.95 -2.52
CA LEU A 264 8.68 -10.51 -2.43
C LEU A 264 9.69 -9.82 -1.52
N ASP A 265 10.13 -10.49 -0.46
CA ASP A 265 11.19 -9.98 0.43
C ASP A 265 12.52 -9.89 -0.31
N GLU A 266 12.89 -10.90 -1.10
CA GLU A 266 14.03 -10.83 -2.02
C GLU A 266 13.88 -9.72 -3.07
N GLU A 267 12.67 -9.56 -3.64
CA GLU A 267 12.41 -8.47 -4.57
C GLU A 267 12.65 -7.10 -3.90
N HIS A 268 12.26 -6.94 -2.63
CA HIS A 268 12.42 -5.70 -1.90
C HIS A 268 13.88 -5.44 -1.48
N ARG A 269 14.62 -6.48 -1.08
CA ARG A 269 16.07 -6.39 -0.81
C ARG A 269 16.83 -5.88 -2.02
N HIS A 270 16.46 -6.34 -3.22
CA HIS A 270 17.02 -5.80 -4.45
C HIS A 270 16.66 -4.33 -4.66
N TRP A 271 15.41 -3.92 -4.43
CA TRP A 271 15.04 -2.50 -4.48
C TRP A 271 15.84 -1.66 -3.48
N LEU A 272 16.05 -2.14 -2.26
CA LEU A 272 16.88 -1.50 -1.24
C LEU A 272 18.31 -1.25 -1.73
N ALA A 273 18.91 -2.20 -2.44
CA ALA A 273 20.23 -2.02 -3.04
C ALA A 273 20.27 -0.93 -4.12
N LEU A 274 19.15 -0.60 -4.79
CA LEU A 274 19.09 0.42 -5.84
C LEU A 274 18.91 1.84 -5.29
N ASN A 275 18.14 1.98 -4.22
CA ASN A 275 17.84 3.25 -3.57
C ASN A 275 17.68 3.04 -2.07
N ARG A 276 18.84 2.98 -1.39
CA ARG A 276 18.95 2.62 0.03
C ARG A 276 18.10 3.51 0.94
N VAL A 277 18.14 4.82 0.72
CA VAL A 277 17.39 5.79 1.54
C VAL A 277 15.89 5.58 1.43
N PHE A 278 15.38 5.44 0.21
CA PHE A 278 13.93 5.40 0.05
C PHE A 278 13.35 4.09 0.58
N HIS A 279 14.03 2.97 0.30
CA HIS A 279 13.49 1.66 0.61
C HIS A 279 13.83 1.18 2.03
N SER A 280 14.74 1.83 2.75
CA SER A 280 15.05 1.50 4.16
C SER A 280 13.80 1.53 5.01
N ALA A 281 12.96 2.56 4.85
CA ALA A 281 11.70 2.69 5.57
C ALA A 281 10.76 1.52 5.29
N SER A 282 10.52 1.25 4.00
CA SER A 282 9.56 0.23 3.60
C SER A 282 10.05 -1.19 3.93
N VAL A 283 11.34 -1.49 3.82
CA VAL A 283 11.91 -2.79 4.22
C VAL A 283 11.90 -2.93 5.74
N GLY A 284 12.39 -1.92 6.47
CA GLY A 284 12.42 -1.93 7.93
C GLY A 284 11.03 -2.14 8.52
N LEU A 285 10.01 -1.42 8.06
CA LEU A 285 8.64 -1.59 8.56
C LEU A 285 8.01 -2.93 8.19
N MET A 286 8.28 -3.44 6.99
CA MET A 286 7.71 -4.72 6.56
C MET A 286 8.25 -5.91 7.37
N LEU A 287 9.49 -5.81 7.85
CA LEU A 287 10.18 -6.88 8.57
C LEU A 287 10.20 -6.65 10.10
N PHE A 288 9.89 -5.44 10.59
CA PHE A 288 9.86 -5.12 12.02
C PHE A 288 8.98 -6.08 12.87
N PRO A 289 7.76 -6.47 12.44
CA PRO A 289 6.92 -7.38 13.22
C PRO A 289 7.42 -8.84 13.22
N GLU A 290 8.46 -9.17 12.43
CA GLU A 290 8.96 -10.53 12.26
C GLU A 290 10.23 -10.72 13.08
N ASN A 291 10.13 -11.41 14.22
CA ASN A 291 11.26 -11.58 15.14
C ASN A 291 12.50 -12.21 14.46
N GLU A 292 12.30 -13.14 13.53
CA GLU A 292 13.37 -13.75 12.73
C GLU A 292 14.10 -12.76 11.79
N ASN A 293 13.42 -11.70 11.35
CA ASN A 293 13.94 -10.70 10.43
C ASN A 293 14.19 -9.34 11.09
N PHE A 294 14.02 -9.22 12.42
CA PHE A 294 14.11 -7.94 13.14
C PHE A 294 15.47 -7.26 12.99
N LEU A 295 16.57 -8.02 13.08
CA LEU A 295 17.92 -7.44 12.90
C LEU A 295 18.14 -6.94 11.47
N GLU A 296 17.59 -7.64 10.46
CA GLU A 296 17.62 -7.19 9.08
C GLU A 296 16.82 -5.88 8.91
N ALA A 297 15.62 -5.84 9.50
CA ALA A 297 14.77 -4.65 9.52
C ALA A 297 15.50 -3.43 10.10
N PHE A 298 16.17 -3.63 11.24
CA PHE A 298 16.91 -2.59 11.94
C PHE A 298 18.12 -2.11 11.10
N ASN A 299 18.90 -3.04 10.55
CA ASN A 299 20.04 -2.71 9.69
C ASN A 299 19.61 -1.96 8.42
N ALA A 300 18.48 -2.34 7.81
CA ALA A 300 17.94 -1.64 6.65
C ALA A 300 17.58 -0.19 7.00
N TRP A 301 16.92 0.02 8.15
CA TRP A 301 16.57 1.35 8.66
C TRP A 301 17.81 2.23 8.88
N ASP A 302 18.78 1.70 9.63
CA ASP A 302 20.01 2.42 9.99
C ASP A 302 20.86 2.76 8.75
N ALA A 303 20.94 1.85 7.78
CA ALA A 303 21.62 2.11 6.52
C ALA A 303 20.98 3.29 5.74
N GLY A 304 19.67 3.49 5.88
CA GLY A 304 18.97 4.67 5.36
C GLY A 304 19.46 5.97 6.02
N ASN A 305 19.52 5.99 7.35
CA ASN A 305 20.04 7.13 8.14
C ASN A 305 21.47 7.48 7.75
N ILE A 306 22.35 6.49 7.71
CA ILE A 306 23.76 6.67 7.33
C ILE A 306 23.84 7.26 5.92
N HIS A 307 23.01 6.79 4.98
CA HIS A 307 23.03 7.33 3.62
C HIS A 307 22.62 8.80 3.55
N CYS A 308 21.65 9.22 4.35
CA CYS A 308 21.25 10.63 4.40
C CYS A 308 22.32 11.53 5.02
N GLN A 309 23.24 10.99 5.81
CA GLN A 309 24.42 11.72 6.27
C GLN A 309 25.51 11.77 5.19
N GLU A 310 25.68 10.69 4.42
CA GLU A 310 26.63 10.61 3.31
C GLU A 310 26.23 11.48 2.11
N ILE A 311 24.93 11.52 1.77
CA ILE A 311 24.36 12.24 0.63
C ILE A 311 23.10 13.02 1.07
N PRO A 312 23.27 14.14 1.79
CA PRO A 312 22.15 14.91 2.34
C PRO A 312 21.24 15.52 1.26
N ASP A 313 21.76 15.72 0.04
CA ASP A 313 21.01 16.29 -1.08
C ASP A 313 20.16 15.27 -1.85
N MET A 314 20.15 14.00 -1.43
CA MET A 314 19.27 13.01 -2.02
C MET A 314 17.80 13.36 -1.74
N ASN A 315 16.95 13.38 -2.76
CA ASN A 315 15.53 13.79 -2.62
C ASN A 315 14.78 13.07 -1.47
N ALA A 316 15.13 11.81 -1.19
CA ALA A 316 14.51 11.01 -0.14
C ALA A 316 14.96 11.38 1.29
N CYS A 317 16.03 12.16 1.43
CA CYS A 317 16.52 12.73 2.68
C CYS A 317 15.96 14.14 2.96
N GLN A 318 15.21 14.69 2.00
CA GLN A 318 14.70 16.05 2.03
C GLN A 318 13.19 16.07 2.15
N SER A 319 12.66 17.04 2.89
CA SER A 319 11.25 17.40 2.80
C SER A 319 11.06 18.25 1.55
N LEU A 320 10.26 17.79 0.57
CA LEU A 320 10.00 18.46 -0.70
C LEU A 320 8.50 18.65 -0.96
N ALA A 321 8.11 19.71 -1.68
CA ALA A 321 6.70 20.07 -1.90
C ALA A 321 5.82 18.99 -2.56
N LYS A 322 6.40 18.20 -3.47
CA LYS A 322 5.68 17.11 -4.18
C LYS A 322 5.88 15.75 -3.54
N PHE A 323 6.83 15.64 -2.62
CA PHE A 323 7.22 14.39 -1.99
C PHE A 323 7.84 14.73 -0.64
N SER A 324 7.00 15.03 0.35
CA SER A 324 7.51 15.32 1.67
C SER A 324 8.10 14.02 2.21
N PHE A 325 9.32 14.08 2.73
CA PHE A 325 9.82 13.08 3.66
C PHE A 325 9.91 13.76 5.00
N ASN A 326 9.16 13.21 5.95
CA ASN A 326 9.19 13.67 7.30
C ASN A 326 10.31 12.95 8.04
N ASN A 327 11.46 13.62 8.10
CA ASN A 327 12.62 13.08 8.81
C ASN A 327 12.30 12.83 10.29
N ILE A 328 11.44 13.63 10.92
CA ILE A 328 11.00 13.41 12.31
C ILE A 328 10.30 12.06 12.45
N ALA A 329 9.44 11.70 11.48
CA ALA A 329 8.76 10.41 11.47
C ALA A 329 9.75 9.25 11.28
N PHE A 330 10.74 9.41 10.40
CA PHE A 330 11.80 8.42 10.20
C PHE A 330 12.67 8.24 11.46
N PHE A 331 12.99 9.32 12.15
CA PHE A 331 13.73 9.27 13.40
C PHE A 331 12.89 8.75 14.57
N GLY A 332 11.62 9.14 14.65
CA GLY A 332 10.66 8.62 15.64
C GLY A 332 10.42 7.12 15.46
N GLY A 333 10.40 6.63 14.21
CA GLY A 333 10.35 5.20 13.94
C GLY A 333 11.58 4.42 14.43
N GLN A 334 12.77 5.03 14.37
CA GLN A 334 13.99 4.42 14.88
C GLN A 334 13.92 4.17 16.40
N VAL A 335 13.15 4.96 17.13
CA VAL A 335 12.92 4.77 18.56
C VAL A 335 12.26 3.42 18.83
N ASP A 336 11.28 3.00 18.04
CA ASP A 336 10.63 1.69 18.23
C ASP A 336 11.62 0.53 18.02
N PHE A 337 12.55 0.66 17.07
CA PHE A 337 13.65 -0.29 16.92
C PHE A 337 14.53 -0.35 18.17
N PHE A 338 14.90 0.81 18.73
CA PHE A 338 15.70 0.85 19.96
C PHE A 338 14.97 0.23 21.16
N ILE A 339 13.68 0.53 21.33
CA ILE A 339 12.86 -0.04 22.41
C ILE A 339 12.82 -1.58 22.28
N LYS A 340 12.49 -2.08 21.08
CA LYS A 340 12.40 -3.53 20.81
C LYS A 340 13.76 -4.23 20.92
N ALA A 341 14.86 -3.56 20.57
CA ALA A 341 16.22 -4.07 20.74
C ALA A 341 16.75 -4.01 22.19
N GLY A 342 15.97 -3.49 23.14
CA GLY A 342 16.40 -3.32 24.54
C GLY A 342 17.35 -2.14 24.77
N MET A 343 17.50 -1.24 23.79
CA MET A 343 18.32 -0.02 23.87
C MET A 343 17.53 1.14 24.51
N PHE A 344 16.97 0.90 25.70
CA PHE A 344 16.02 1.80 26.36
C PHE A 344 16.59 3.20 26.61
N ASP A 345 17.79 3.32 27.17
CA ASP A 345 18.42 4.61 27.46
C ASP A 345 18.63 5.44 26.18
N TYR A 346 18.96 4.77 25.07
CA TYR A 346 19.14 5.42 23.79
C TYR A 346 17.81 5.90 23.21
N ALA A 347 16.76 5.07 23.28
CA ALA A 347 15.40 5.45 22.91
C ALA A 347 14.92 6.69 23.71
N GLN A 348 15.15 6.70 25.03
CA GLN A 348 14.78 7.80 25.92
C GLN A 348 15.53 9.10 25.59
N TYR A 349 16.85 9.00 25.46
CA TYR A 349 17.69 10.13 25.09
C TYR A 349 17.23 10.72 23.75
N PHE A 350 16.88 9.85 22.80
CA PHE A 350 16.46 10.26 21.48
C PHE A 350 15.13 11.04 21.53
N LEU A 351 14.08 10.47 22.15
CA LEU A 351 12.77 11.14 22.26
C LEU A 351 12.85 12.46 23.00
N SER A 352 13.61 12.51 24.10
CA SER A 352 13.71 13.71 24.94
C SER A 352 14.55 14.82 24.31
N THR A 353 15.57 14.48 23.53
CA THR A 353 16.49 15.48 22.93
C THR A 353 15.96 16.03 21.61
N TRP A 354 15.52 15.16 20.70
CA TRP A 354 15.24 15.57 19.31
C TRP A 354 14.00 16.43 19.16
N LYS A 355 13.03 16.36 20.10
CA LYS A 355 11.87 17.27 20.11
C LYS A 355 12.26 18.74 20.32
N HIS A 356 13.46 19.01 20.84
CA HIS A 356 13.98 20.37 21.06
C HIS A 356 14.93 20.85 19.96
N VAL A 357 15.22 20.03 18.96
CA VAL A 357 16.11 20.38 17.84
C VAL A 357 15.34 21.28 16.87
N PRO A 358 15.75 22.56 16.65
CA PRO A 358 14.94 23.51 15.87
C PRO A 358 14.62 23.03 14.43
N PRO A 359 15.55 22.40 13.69
CA PRO A 359 15.25 21.80 12.38
C PRO A 359 14.14 20.74 12.37
N PHE A 360 13.79 20.16 13.53
CA PHE A 360 12.75 19.14 13.65
C PHE A 360 11.37 19.75 13.84
N ALA A 361 11.25 21.06 14.06
CA ALA A 361 9.96 21.77 14.10
C ALA A 361 8.83 20.99 14.80
N TYR A 362 9.14 20.36 15.94
CA TYR A 362 8.27 19.39 16.61
C TYR A 362 6.86 19.95 16.88
N ASN A 363 6.80 21.25 17.20
CA ASN A 363 5.56 21.98 17.46
C ASN A 363 4.68 22.20 16.22
N ASP A 364 5.17 21.89 15.03
CA ASP A 364 4.43 21.95 13.77
C ASP A 364 4.01 20.53 13.32
N TRP A 365 4.36 19.48 14.09
CA TRP A 365 4.10 18.08 13.71
C TRP A 365 2.69 17.60 14.09
N ASP A 366 1.69 18.14 13.42
CA ASP A 366 0.27 18.01 13.84
C ASP A 366 -0.24 16.57 13.98
N LEU A 367 0.09 15.66 13.07
CA LEU A 367 -0.39 14.28 13.16
C LEU A 367 0.47 13.39 14.07
N GLY A 368 1.79 13.58 14.05
CA GLY A 368 2.70 12.66 14.72
C GLY A 368 3.11 13.06 16.13
N ARG A 369 2.85 14.29 16.56
CA ARG A 369 3.17 14.75 17.93
C ARG A 369 2.52 13.90 19.00
N THR A 370 1.21 13.65 18.91
CA THR A 370 0.49 12.78 19.86
C THR A 370 1.10 11.39 19.92
N LEU A 371 1.52 10.84 18.79
CA LEU A 371 2.16 9.53 18.73
C LEU A 371 3.55 9.54 19.37
N TRP A 372 4.34 10.59 19.16
CA TRP A 372 5.64 10.78 19.82
C TRP A 372 5.50 10.88 21.33
N GLU A 373 4.60 11.74 21.82
CA GLU A 373 4.32 11.91 23.24
C GLU A 373 3.82 10.61 23.87
N HIS A 374 3.00 9.86 23.14
CA HIS A 374 2.55 8.56 23.58
C HIS A 374 3.72 7.57 23.76
N ARG A 375 4.71 7.53 22.85
CA ARG A 375 5.92 6.71 23.04
C ARG A 375 6.70 7.21 24.24
N GLU A 376 6.93 8.51 24.38
CA GLU A 376 7.66 9.10 25.50
C GLU A 376 7.03 8.73 26.86
N GLN A 377 5.70 8.75 26.96
CA GLN A 377 4.97 8.45 28.19
C GLN A 377 4.87 6.95 28.50
N ASN A 378 4.92 6.08 27.49
CA ASN A 378 4.63 4.65 27.63
C ASN A 378 5.82 3.73 27.30
N MET A 379 7.01 4.29 27.04
CA MET A 379 8.18 3.55 26.57
C MET A 379 8.54 2.35 27.45
N PHE A 380 8.43 2.48 28.78
CA PHE A 380 8.73 1.37 29.70
C PHE A 380 7.76 0.19 29.50
N ALA A 381 6.45 0.47 29.45
CA ALA A 381 5.45 -0.56 29.19
C ALA A 381 5.65 -1.20 27.81
N MET A 382 5.97 -0.40 26.78
CA MET A 382 6.27 -0.92 25.45
C MET A 382 7.50 -1.84 25.46
N HIS A 383 8.56 -1.46 26.18
CA HIS A 383 9.76 -2.28 26.34
C HIS A 383 9.43 -3.62 27.03
N GLU A 384 8.65 -3.60 28.11
CA GLU A 384 8.22 -4.84 28.79
C GLU A 384 7.43 -5.76 27.85
N LEU A 385 6.50 -5.20 27.06
CA LEU A 385 5.71 -5.98 26.11
C LEU A 385 6.57 -6.61 25.01
N PHE A 386 7.51 -5.88 24.42
CA PHE A 386 8.43 -6.45 23.42
C PHE A 386 9.31 -7.59 23.96
N ASN A 387 9.52 -7.66 25.28
CA ASN A 387 10.43 -8.60 25.92
C ASN A 387 9.70 -9.67 26.76
N ASN A 388 8.38 -9.83 26.61
CA ASN A 388 7.58 -10.76 27.40
C ASN A 388 7.42 -12.17 26.78
N ASP A 389 8.20 -12.50 25.75
CA ASP A 389 8.14 -13.74 24.96
C ASP A 389 6.81 -14.03 24.23
N ASN A 390 5.85 -13.08 24.20
CA ASN A 390 4.58 -13.21 23.49
C ASN A 390 4.46 -12.17 22.36
N PRO A 391 4.80 -12.54 21.10
CA PRO A 391 4.74 -11.62 19.96
C PRO A 391 3.35 -11.06 19.64
N ASN A 392 2.27 -11.62 20.20
CA ASN A 392 0.94 -11.05 20.04
C ASN A 392 0.75 -9.76 20.86
N ASP A 393 1.52 -9.63 21.95
CA ASP A 393 1.48 -8.48 22.86
C ASP A 393 2.40 -7.35 22.36
N ASP A 394 3.25 -7.60 21.36
CA ASP A 394 4.17 -6.63 20.78
C ASP A 394 3.43 -5.33 20.44
N PRO A 395 3.88 -4.17 20.95
CA PRO A 395 3.41 -2.87 20.51
C PRO A 395 3.63 -2.68 19.01
N VAL A 396 2.76 -1.89 18.39
CA VAL A 396 2.89 -1.56 16.98
C VAL A 396 3.87 -0.42 16.80
N HIS A 397 4.80 -0.57 15.86
CA HIS A 397 5.69 0.52 15.47
C HIS A 397 4.86 1.78 15.11
N MET A 398 5.34 2.96 15.47
CA MET A 398 4.77 4.29 15.19
C MET A 398 4.29 4.50 13.76
N LEU A 399 4.95 3.87 12.78
CA LEU A 399 4.64 3.98 11.35
C LEU A 399 3.91 2.75 10.81
N LEU A 400 3.45 1.87 11.69
CA LEU A 400 2.62 0.71 11.38
C LEU A 400 1.24 0.88 12.01
N LYS A 401 0.23 0.37 11.32
CA LYS A 401 -1.14 0.27 11.81
C LYS A 401 -1.57 -1.19 11.88
N ARG A 402 -2.17 -1.56 13.02
CA ARG A 402 -2.74 -2.88 13.25
C ARG A 402 -4.18 -2.94 12.75
N HIS A 403 -4.51 -4.08 12.18
CA HIS A 403 -5.83 -4.39 11.62
C HIS A 403 -6.34 -5.71 12.16
N LYS A 404 -7.65 -5.88 12.17
CA LYS A 404 -8.32 -7.12 12.57
C LYS A 404 -7.98 -8.28 11.62
N TRP A 405 -7.69 -7.99 10.35
CA TRP A 405 -7.38 -8.98 9.34
C TRP A 405 -6.14 -8.61 8.55
N GLY A 406 -5.31 -9.62 8.24
CA GLY A 406 -4.06 -9.44 7.52
C GLY A 406 -2.93 -8.92 8.43
N PRO A 407 -1.72 -8.74 7.87
CA PRO A 407 -0.60 -8.20 8.63
C PRO A 407 -0.74 -6.70 8.84
N ASP A 408 0.03 -6.18 9.81
CA ASP A 408 0.21 -4.75 10.05
C ASP A 408 0.69 -4.03 8.77
N THR A 409 0.25 -2.79 8.61
CA THR A 409 0.47 -2.01 7.37
C THR A 409 1.23 -0.73 7.65
N ILE A 410 2.08 -0.33 6.70
CA ILE A 410 2.77 0.96 6.72
C ILE A 410 1.75 2.11 6.61
N THR A 411 1.89 3.12 7.47
CA THR A 411 1.14 4.38 7.36
C THR A 411 1.86 5.36 6.46
N CYS A 412 1.12 6.08 5.61
CA CYS A 412 1.72 6.95 4.60
C CYS A 412 1.84 8.38 5.10
N GLN A 413 0.86 8.86 5.87
CA GLN A 413 0.75 10.27 6.24
C GLN A 413 1.88 10.73 7.17
N LEU A 414 2.28 9.92 8.14
CA LEU A 414 3.36 10.30 9.05
C LEU A 414 4.68 10.52 8.30
N CYS A 415 4.98 9.64 7.34
CA CYS A 415 6.17 9.72 6.52
C CYS A 415 6.11 10.82 5.46
N HIS A 416 4.94 11.11 4.88
CA HIS A 416 4.86 11.86 3.63
C HIS A 416 3.99 13.12 3.63
N GLN A 417 3.24 13.41 4.68
CA GLN A 417 2.45 14.64 4.73
C GLN A 417 3.38 15.84 4.99
N ALA A 418 2.99 17.01 4.49
CA ALA A 418 3.69 18.27 4.73
C ALA A 418 3.64 18.75 6.20
N GLN A 419 2.80 18.15 7.06
CA GLN A 419 2.68 18.48 8.51
C GLN A 419 2.56 19.99 8.73
N SER A 420 1.51 20.59 8.16
CA SER A 420 1.23 22.04 8.20
C SER A 420 2.25 22.98 7.58
N ARG A 421 3.31 22.45 6.98
CA ARG A 421 4.20 23.24 6.11
C ARG A 421 3.47 23.63 4.83
N VAL A 422 3.40 24.93 4.58
CA VAL A 422 2.91 25.48 3.30
C VAL A 422 4.09 25.78 2.39
N TRP A 423 4.10 25.20 1.19
CA TRP A 423 5.13 25.43 0.18
C TRP A 423 4.82 26.63 -0.70
N THR A 424 5.84 27.42 -1.05
CA THR A 424 5.71 28.49 -2.04
C THR A 424 5.54 27.93 -3.45
N GLU A 425 4.96 28.71 -4.37
CA GLU A 425 4.83 28.30 -5.78
C GLU A 425 6.20 28.03 -6.44
N GLU A 426 7.22 28.80 -6.07
CA GLU A 426 8.59 28.56 -6.51
C GLU A 426 9.06 27.17 -6.05
N GLN A 427 8.90 26.83 -4.76
CA GLN A 427 9.28 25.52 -4.22
C GLN A 427 8.51 24.36 -4.88
N LYS A 428 7.23 24.56 -5.18
CA LYS A 428 6.40 23.57 -5.90
C LYS A 428 6.84 23.39 -7.36
N SER A 429 7.45 24.42 -7.97
CA SER A 429 7.89 24.39 -9.37
C SER A 429 9.24 23.69 -9.59
N ILE A 430 10.04 23.50 -8.52
CA ILE A 430 11.37 22.90 -8.63
C ILE A 430 11.27 21.46 -9.14
N VAL A 431 12.08 21.15 -10.15
CA VAL A 431 12.23 19.81 -10.70
C VAL A 431 13.44 19.15 -10.07
N TYR A 432 13.20 18.11 -9.29
CA TYR A 432 14.25 17.26 -8.73
C TYR A 432 14.54 16.08 -9.65
N TYR A 433 15.81 15.87 -9.96
CA TYR A 433 16.27 14.71 -10.71
C TYR A 433 16.74 13.64 -9.72
N PRO A 434 16.58 12.34 -10.05
CA PRO A 434 17.22 11.29 -9.28
C PRO A 434 18.73 11.51 -9.22
N HIS A 435 19.32 11.33 -8.03
CA HIS A 435 20.77 11.35 -7.86
C HIS A 435 21.42 10.29 -8.75
N GLU A 436 22.64 10.54 -9.24
CA GLU A 436 23.34 9.64 -10.18
C GLU A 436 23.66 8.26 -9.59
N SER A 437 23.74 8.16 -8.26
CA SER A 437 23.91 6.90 -7.53
C SER A 437 22.71 5.96 -7.66
N VAL A 438 21.55 6.43 -8.11
CA VAL A 438 20.35 5.61 -8.26
C VAL A 438 20.36 4.84 -9.56
N ALA A 439 20.18 3.53 -9.44
CA ALA A 439 20.24 2.61 -10.56
C ALA A 439 19.16 2.84 -11.65
N THR A 440 19.52 2.50 -12.90
CA THR A 440 18.60 2.53 -14.06
C THR A 440 17.87 1.20 -14.25
N ILE A 441 16.91 1.15 -15.19
CA ILE A 441 16.05 -0.03 -15.47
C ILE A 441 16.76 -1.40 -15.52
N ASN A 442 18.02 -1.47 -15.95
CA ASN A 442 18.75 -2.75 -16.07
C ASN A 442 18.98 -3.44 -14.73
N ASN A 443 18.82 -2.71 -13.62
CA ASN A 443 19.06 -3.22 -12.28
C ASN A 443 17.75 -3.45 -11.52
N TRP A 444 16.58 -3.19 -12.12
CA TRP A 444 15.31 -3.38 -11.44
C TRP A 444 15.03 -4.87 -11.23
N PRO A 445 14.58 -5.28 -10.04
CA PRO A 445 14.35 -6.68 -9.75
C PRO A 445 13.27 -7.27 -10.65
N LEU A 446 13.42 -8.54 -10.99
CA LEU A 446 12.35 -9.27 -11.68
C LEU A 446 11.13 -9.33 -10.77
N GLN A 447 9.96 -9.07 -11.34
CA GLN A 447 8.72 -9.21 -10.60
C GLN A 447 8.47 -10.69 -10.37
N THR A 448 8.58 -11.15 -9.12
CA THR A 448 8.55 -12.58 -8.78
C THR A 448 7.13 -13.12 -8.58
N THR A 449 6.17 -12.22 -8.40
CA THR A 449 4.77 -12.54 -8.11
C THR A 449 3.79 -11.89 -9.09
N THR A 450 2.64 -12.51 -9.24
CA THR A 450 1.46 -11.94 -9.90
C THR A 450 0.86 -10.81 -9.06
N TRP A 451 0.04 -9.97 -9.68
CA TRP A 451 -0.67 -8.89 -8.97
C TRP A 451 -1.71 -9.42 -7.95
N ILE A 452 -2.07 -10.71 -7.97
CA ILE A 452 -2.91 -11.32 -6.94
C ILE A 452 -2.12 -11.85 -5.74
N GLY A 453 -0.82 -11.53 -5.65
CA GLY A 453 0.06 -11.94 -4.55
C GLY A 453 0.47 -13.43 -4.60
N SER A 454 0.35 -14.07 -5.76
CA SER A 454 0.78 -15.48 -5.95
C SER A 454 2.10 -15.54 -6.71
N LEU A 455 2.95 -16.54 -6.42
CA LEU A 455 4.17 -16.80 -7.20
C LEU A 455 3.88 -16.78 -8.71
N SER A 456 4.67 -15.99 -9.44
CA SER A 456 4.66 -16.08 -10.89
C SER A 456 5.22 -17.44 -11.27
N LYS A 457 4.60 -18.14 -12.24
CA LYS A 457 5.22 -19.34 -12.79
C LYS A 457 6.57 -18.92 -13.36
N SER A 458 7.66 -19.49 -12.85
CA SER A 458 9.00 -19.28 -13.38
C SER A 458 8.93 -19.43 -14.90
N LYS A 459 9.33 -18.38 -15.63
CA LYS A 459 9.49 -18.46 -17.08
C LYS A 459 10.68 -19.32 -17.43
#